data_AF-A0A7C7PYV9-F1
#
_entry.id   AF-A0A7C7PYV9-F1
#
_cell.length_a   1.000
_cell.length_b   1.000
_cell.length_c   1.000
_cell.angle_alpha   90.00
_cell.angle_beta   90.00
_cell.angle_gamma   90.00
#
_symmetry.space_group_name_H-M   'P 1'
#
loop_
_entity.id
_entity.type
_entity.pdbx_description
1 polymer ?
#
loop_
_entity_poly.entity_id
_entity_poly.type
_entity_poly.pdbx_seq_one_letter_code
_entity_poly.pdbx_strand_id
1 'polypeptide(L)' 'VVAIGGITLANAEAVLRAGADAVAVIPAVARADNPEAIVRQLVRIYCDVKRGA' A
#
# COMPACT_ATOMS: atom_id res chain seq x y z
N VAL A 1 -6.16 -9.04 8.97
CA VAL A 1 -5.85 -7.73 9.59
C VAL A 1 -5.54 -6.71 8.50
N VAL A 2 -6.17 -5.53 8.57
CA VAL A 2 -5.91 -4.41 7.65
C VAL A 2 -5.22 -3.29 8.41
N ALA A 3 -4.03 -2.88 7.97
CA ALA A 3 -3.28 -1.78 8.59
C ALA A 3 -3.72 -0.42 8.03
N ILE A 4 -3.86 0.58 8.89
CA ILE A 4 -4.24 1.96 8.53
C ILE A 4 -3.49 2.97 9.39
N GLY A 5 -3.27 4.17 8.85
CA GLY A 5 -2.61 5.29 9.52
C GLY A 5 -1.27 5.61 8.88
N GLY A 6 -1.21 6.72 8.13
CA GLY A 6 0.04 7.18 7.51
C GLY A 6 0.66 6.22 6.49
N ILE A 7 -0.13 5.33 5.88
CA ILE A 7 0.36 4.44 4.82
C ILE A 7 0.69 5.26 3.57
N THR A 8 1.86 5.01 3.01
CA THR A 8 2.39 5.63 1.79
C THR A 8 3.11 4.57 0.94
N LEU A 9 3.53 4.93 -0.27
CA LEU A 9 4.33 4.04 -1.12
C LEU A 9 5.65 3.61 -0.48
N ALA A 10 6.23 4.47 0.36
CA ALA A 10 7.53 4.21 0.99
C ALA A 10 7.46 3.19 2.15
N ASN A 11 6.29 2.98 2.77
CA ASN A 11 6.15 2.10 3.94
C ASN A 11 5.18 0.93 3.74
N ALA A 12 4.37 0.92 2.67
CA ALA A 12 3.37 -0.13 2.43
C ALA A 12 3.98 -1.53 2.41
N GLU A 13 5.15 -1.69 1.79
CA GLU A 13 5.86 -2.98 1.70
C GLU A 13 6.27 -3.52 3.07
N ALA A 14 6.86 -2.67 3.92
CA ALA A 14 7.28 -3.05 5.26
C ALA A 14 6.08 -3.45 6.14
N VAL A 15 4.97 -2.71 6.04
CA VAL A 15 3.74 -3.01 6.78
C VAL A 15 3.14 -4.35 6.36
N LEU A 16 3.11 -4.64 5.05
CA LEU A 16 2.63 -5.93 4.54
C LEU A 16 3.54 -7.07 5.00
N ARG A 17 4.87 -6.91 4.94
CA ARG A 17 5.82 -7.92 5.42
C ARG A 17 5.80 -8.14 6.92
N ALA A 18 5.36 -7.15 7.70
CA ALA A 18 5.15 -7.29 9.14
C ALA A 18 3.95 -8.20 9.49
N GLY A 19 3.20 -8.70 8.50
CA GLY A 19 2.08 -9.62 8.68
C GLY A 19 0.71 -8.99 8.47
N ALA A 20 0.62 -7.76 7.97
CA ALA A 20 -0.67 -7.20 7.56
C ALA A 20 -1.20 -7.93 6.30
N ASP A 21 -2.48 -8.28 6.31
CA ASP A 21 -3.11 -8.92 5.15
C ASP A 21 -3.34 -7.90 4.02
N ALA A 22 -3.65 -6.65 4.41
CA ALA A 22 -3.84 -5.53 3.49
C ALA A 22 -3.50 -4.20 4.17
N VAL A 23 -3.47 -3.12 3.37
CA VAL A 23 -3.28 -1.75 3.83
C VAL A 23 -4.43 -0.85 3.36
N ALA A 24 -4.85 0.09 4.20
CA ALA A 24 -5.82 1.13 3.86
C ALA A 24 -5.09 2.48 3.73
N VAL A 25 -5.27 3.14 2.58
CA VAL A 25 -4.56 4.36 2.20
C VAL A 25 -5.58 5.44 1.83
N ILE A 26 -5.58 6.56 2.57
CA ILE A 26 -6.52 7.67 2.33
C ILE A 26 -5.79 8.90 1.76
N PRO A 27 -5.01 9.68 2.54
CA PRO A 27 -4.52 10.96 2.07
C PRO A 27 -3.57 10.84 0.87
N ALA A 28 -2.74 9.78 0.83
CA ALA A 28 -1.80 9.58 -0.26
C ALA A 28 -2.46 9.26 -1.60
N VAL A 29 -3.70 8.75 -1.61
CA VAL A 29 -4.48 8.51 -2.83
C VAL A 29 -5.41 9.69 -3.11
N ALA A 30 -6.17 10.12 -2.11
CA ALA A 30 -7.20 11.14 -2.26
C ALA A 30 -6.67 12.54 -2.60
N ARG A 31 -5.40 12.83 -2.27
CA ARG A 31 -4.75 14.13 -2.56
C ARG A 31 -3.70 14.04 -3.68
N ALA A 32 -3.58 12.90 -4.35
CA ALA A 32 -2.61 12.75 -5.43
C ALA A 32 -3.10 13.45 -6.70
N ASP A 33 -2.18 14.08 -7.45
CA ASP A 33 -2.49 14.63 -8.78
C ASP A 33 -2.94 13.54 -9.75
N ASN A 34 -2.45 12.31 -9.56
CA ASN A 34 -2.87 11.13 -10.30
C ASN A 34 -3.12 9.94 -9.35
N PRO A 35 -4.35 9.81 -8.83
CA PRO A 35 -4.72 8.71 -7.92
C PRO A 35 -4.53 7.33 -8.54
N GLU A 36 -4.77 7.18 -9.85
CA GLU A 36 -4.59 5.91 -10.55
C GLU A 36 -3.12 5.46 -10.53
N ALA A 37 -2.18 6.37 -10.76
CA ALA A 37 -0.76 6.07 -10.71
C ALA A 37 -0.33 5.57 -9.32
N ILE A 38 -0.81 6.23 -8.25
CA ILE A 38 -0.53 5.83 -6.86
C ILE A 38 -1.12 4.44 -6.57
N VAL A 39 -2.39 4.21 -6.93
CA VAL A 39 -3.04 2.90 -6.71
C VAL A 39 -2.31 1.81 -7.49
N ARG A 40 -1.89 2.07 -8.74
CA ARG A 40 -1.13 1.12 -9.55
C ARG A 40 0.20 0.74 -8.89
N GLN A 41 0.89 1.69 -8.27
CA GLN A 41 2.11 1.40 -7.51
C GLN A 41 1.83 0.60 -6.22
N LEU A 42 0.78 0.95 -5.47
CA LEU A 42 0.34 0.20 -4.29
C LEU A 42 -0.01 -1.26 -4.64
N VAL A 43 -0.71 -1.49 -5.75
CA VAL A 43 -1.05 -2.83 -6.22
C VAL A 43 0.20 -3.63 -6.60
N ARG A 44 1.19 -3.02 -7.26
CA ARG A 44 2.48 -3.67 -7.56
C ARG A 44 3.16 -4.13 -6.27
N ILE A 45 3.31 -3.23 -5.29
CA ILE A 45 3.88 -3.56 -3.97
C ILE A 45 3.13 -4.72 -3.31
N TYR A 46 1.80 -4.67 -3.30
CA TYR A 46 0.98 -5.75 -2.74
C TYR A 46 1.22 -7.09 -3.43
N CYS A 47 1.20 -7.11 -4.76
CA CYS A 47 1.44 -8.33 -5.54
C CYS A 47 2.86 -8.87 -5.33
N ASP A 48 3.87 -8.02 -5.26
CA ASP A 48 5.27 -8.42 -5.05
C ASP A 48 5.46 -9.06 -3.67
N VAL A 49 4.86 -8.47 -2.63
CA VAL A 49 4.89 -9.05 -1.27
C VAL A 49 4.13 -10.37 -1.21
N LYS A 50 2.91 -10.45 -1.75
CA LYS A 50 2.08 -11.67 -1.65
C LYS A 50 2.53 -12.81 -2.56
N ARG A 51 3.27 -12.53 -3.63
CA ARG A 51 3.89 -13.59 -4.47
C ARG A 51 5.14 -14.21 -3.83
N GLY A 52 5.81 -13.47 -2.95
CA GLY A 52 7.00 -13.94 -2.25
C GLY A 52 6.76 -14.47 -0.83
N ALA A 53 5.51 -14.52 -0.37
CA ALA A 53 5.11 -14.93 0.98
C ALA A 53 4.49 -16.33 0.98
#